data_AF-A0A930DM84-F1
#
_entry.id   AF-A0A930DM84-F1
#
_cell.length_a   1.000
_cell.length_b   1.000
_cell.length_c   1.000
_cell.angle_alpha   90.00
_cell.angle_beta   90.00
_cell.angle_gamma   90.00
#
_symmetry.space_group_name_H-M   'P 1'
#
loop_
_entity.id
_entity.type
_entity.pdbx_description
1 polymer ?
#
loop_
_entity_poly.entity_id
_entity_poly.type
_entity_poly.pdbx_seq_one_letter_code
_entity_poly.pdbx_strand_id
1 'polypeptide(L)'
;DELLHDEEEDTKLYHREILQGILDVERGREFIIALCELIQNLSIDSLHIIGDIFDRGPHPDSIMEELMCFHDVDIQWGNHDVDWIGAFAGNPACIANVLRIATSYNSFDVLEDGYGINLRPLSMFAQEVYGNDPCSSFYPHLWDKNIADSVEPELAAKMCKTISVIMWKEEGQLIQRHPEYGLMHRMLLHKINPEKGEIELEGKIYPLKDCHFPTINWADPYVLSEKEQELMDTLVYSFTHSKMLKKHIDFFFTHGSMYKIVNHNILYHGCIPMTEEGEFLSISTRDGEVSGKRLMDYCEQKCIEAYFMNREMDPNGKLYATDFFWYLWCGPKSPLFGKDKMCTFEHCLIEDPETHKESYNAYYKWIEKESYVDKIIEEFRENPELSHIINGHVPVKSKKGESPIKASGKLFIIDGGISKAYHSKTGIAGYTLIYDSKHLSLAEHKDFHKGEENTPDIRVVERMKGRIRIGETDKGVELRQQMEDLWELLEAYGNGELKEQYSGK
;
A
#
# COMPACT_ATOMS: atom_id res chain seq x y z
N ASP A 1 -13.35 -27.65 30.65
CA ASP A 1 -13.44 -27.82 32.11
C ASP A 1 -12.23 -28.50 32.73
N GLU A 2 -11.85 -29.73 32.35
CA GLU A 2 -10.72 -30.43 33.02
C GLU A 2 -9.34 -29.78 32.85
N LEU A 3 -9.08 -29.03 31.78
CA LEU A 3 -7.81 -28.31 31.56
C LEU A 3 -7.65 -27.02 32.38
N LEU A 4 -8.73 -26.51 32.97
CA LEU A 4 -8.77 -25.22 33.67
C LEU A 4 -8.69 -25.34 35.20
N HIS A 5 -8.71 -26.56 35.73
CA HIS A 5 -8.68 -26.84 37.17
C HIS A 5 -7.37 -27.55 37.53
N ASP A 6 -6.36 -26.76 37.88
CA ASP A 6 -4.99 -27.21 38.20
C ASP A 6 -4.86 -27.67 39.67
N GLU A 7 -5.72 -28.59 40.09
CA GLU A 7 -5.66 -29.22 41.41
C GLU A 7 -5.87 -30.73 41.30
N GLU A 8 -4.83 -31.50 40.91
CA GLU A 8 -4.51 -32.88 41.40
C GLU A 8 -3.37 -33.55 40.61
N GLU A 9 -2.73 -34.58 41.20
CA GLU A 9 -1.65 -35.39 40.59
C GLU A 9 -2.01 -35.99 39.22
N ASP A 10 -3.32 -36.17 38.96
CA ASP A 10 -3.88 -36.76 37.74
C ASP A 10 -3.75 -35.85 36.51
N THR A 11 -3.66 -34.53 36.66
CA THR A 11 -3.51 -33.59 35.52
C THR A 11 -2.21 -33.84 34.74
N LYS A 12 -1.13 -34.19 35.44
CA LYS A 12 0.17 -34.53 34.82
C LYS A 12 0.14 -35.88 34.10
N LEU A 13 -0.59 -36.86 34.65
CA LEU A 13 -0.77 -38.16 34.01
C LEU A 13 -1.64 -37.99 32.75
N TYR A 14 -2.72 -37.23 32.85
CA TYR A 14 -3.62 -36.90 31.74
C TYR A 14 -2.89 -36.20 30.59
N HIS A 15 -2.10 -35.15 30.89
CA HIS A 15 -1.26 -34.49 29.88
C HIS A 15 -0.26 -35.46 29.22
N ARG A 16 0.33 -36.37 30.01
CA ARG A 16 1.27 -37.37 29.48
C ARG A 16 0.59 -38.36 28.55
N GLU A 17 -0.59 -38.87 28.91
CA GLU A 17 -1.36 -39.79 28.05
C GLU A 17 -1.80 -39.12 26.74
N ILE A 18 -2.18 -37.84 26.78
CA ILE A 18 -2.47 -37.05 25.56
C ILE A 18 -1.23 -36.97 24.67
N LEU A 19 -0.08 -36.60 25.24
CA LEU A 19 1.18 -36.50 24.48
C LEU A 19 1.61 -37.85 23.93
N GLN A 20 1.48 -38.93 24.71
CA GLN A 20 1.78 -40.28 24.27
C GLN A 20 0.86 -40.71 23.13
N GLY A 21 -0.45 -40.44 23.24
CA GLY A 21 -1.42 -40.70 22.18
C GLY A 21 -1.07 -39.97 20.88
N ILE A 22 -0.64 -38.71 20.94
CA ILE A 22 -0.18 -37.94 19.76
C ILE A 22 1.04 -38.59 19.11
N LEU A 23 1.99 -39.09 19.91
CA LEU A 23 3.17 -39.81 19.42
C LEU A 23 2.79 -41.16 18.81
N ASP A 24 1.88 -41.89 19.45
CA ASP A 24 1.43 -43.22 19.02
C ASP A 24 0.69 -43.17 17.66
N VAL A 25 0.03 -42.04 17.34
CA VAL A 25 -0.57 -41.80 16.03
C VAL A 25 0.35 -41.05 15.04
N GLU A 26 1.62 -40.88 15.38
CA GLU A 26 2.65 -40.22 14.56
C GLU A 26 2.33 -38.75 14.18
N ARG A 27 1.54 -38.04 15.02
CA ARG A 27 1.11 -36.64 14.79
C ARG A 27 1.96 -35.58 15.51
N GLY A 28 3.11 -35.97 16.04
CA GLY A 28 3.97 -35.07 16.82
C GLY A 28 4.40 -33.81 16.07
N ARG A 29 4.70 -33.91 14.76
CA ARG A 29 5.12 -32.77 13.95
C ARG A 29 4.01 -31.74 13.80
N GLU A 30 2.81 -32.18 13.44
CA GLU A 30 1.68 -31.28 13.22
C GLU A 30 1.17 -30.69 14.53
N PHE A 31 1.28 -31.42 15.64
CA PHE A 31 1.01 -30.85 16.96
C PHE A 31 1.99 -29.73 17.32
N ILE A 32 3.28 -29.89 17.02
CA ILE A 32 4.28 -28.82 17.24
C ILE A 32 3.94 -27.59 16.38
N ILE A 33 3.60 -27.79 15.10
CA ILE A 33 3.20 -26.69 14.19
C ILE A 33 1.98 -25.96 14.77
N ALA A 34 0.91 -26.69 15.12
CA ALA A 34 -0.30 -26.10 15.69
C ALA A 34 -0.04 -25.37 17.02
N LEU A 35 0.86 -25.89 17.87
CA LEU A 35 1.23 -25.22 19.11
C LEU A 35 2.04 -23.94 18.84
N CYS A 36 2.93 -23.95 17.84
CA CYS A 36 3.66 -22.75 17.41
C CYS A 36 2.71 -21.68 16.84
N GLU A 37 1.77 -22.06 15.99
CA GLU A 37 0.72 -21.18 15.45
C GLU A 37 -0.14 -20.61 16.59
N LEU A 38 -0.56 -21.44 17.54
CA LEU A 38 -1.30 -21.00 18.73
C LEU A 38 -0.50 -19.99 19.56
N ILE A 39 0.79 -20.25 19.82
CA ILE A 39 1.65 -19.33 20.56
C ILE A 39 1.76 -17.99 19.82
N GLN A 40 1.93 -18.01 18.50
CA GLN A 40 2.00 -16.78 17.69
C GLN A 40 0.70 -15.98 17.79
N ASN A 41 -0.44 -16.64 17.58
CA ASN A 41 -1.76 -16.01 17.65
C ASN A 41 -2.10 -15.48 19.05
N LEU A 42 -1.61 -16.13 20.11
CA LEU A 42 -1.77 -15.64 21.50
C LEU A 42 -0.77 -14.55 21.89
N SER A 43 0.36 -14.43 21.17
CA SER A 43 1.41 -13.45 21.46
C SER A 43 1.16 -12.11 20.77
N ILE A 44 0.43 -12.11 19.66
CA ILE A 44 0.11 -10.92 18.87
C ILE A 44 -1.40 -10.72 18.94
N ASP A 45 -1.84 -9.68 19.65
CA ASP A 45 -3.27 -9.36 19.79
C ASP A 45 -3.84 -8.85 18.46
N SER A 46 -3.18 -7.85 17.85
CA SER A 46 -3.54 -7.26 16.56
C SER A 46 -2.29 -6.99 15.71
N LEU A 47 -2.43 -7.13 14.39
CA LEU A 47 -1.40 -6.80 13.42
C LEU A 47 -1.80 -5.58 12.58
N HIS A 48 -0.98 -4.53 12.60
CA HIS A 48 -1.20 -3.33 11.79
C HIS A 48 -0.19 -3.28 10.63
N ILE A 49 -0.65 -3.30 9.39
CA ILE A 49 0.18 -3.21 8.19
C ILE A 49 0.13 -1.79 7.63
N ILE A 50 1.27 -1.12 7.56
CA ILE A 50 1.38 0.27 7.06
C ILE A 50 1.70 0.27 5.56
N GLY A 51 0.77 -0.26 4.77
CA GLY A 51 0.69 -0.13 3.31
C GLY A 51 1.80 -0.79 2.50
N ASP A 52 1.69 -0.59 1.19
CA ASP A 52 2.62 -1.02 0.15
C ASP A 52 2.88 -2.54 0.13
N ILE A 53 1.81 -3.32 0.29
CA ILE A 53 1.85 -4.78 0.11
C ILE A 53 2.16 -5.11 -1.36
N PHE A 54 1.60 -4.34 -2.29
CA PHE A 54 1.80 -4.51 -3.73
C PHE A 54 2.99 -3.71 -4.30
N ASP A 55 4.04 -3.48 -3.51
CA ASP A 55 5.26 -2.85 -3.99
C ASP A 55 6.04 -3.79 -4.95
N ARG A 56 7.34 -3.57 -5.16
CA ARG A 56 8.20 -4.22 -6.16
C ARG A 56 8.69 -5.61 -5.72
N GLY A 57 8.09 -6.20 -4.68
CA GLY A 57 8.48 -7.50 -4.14
C GLY A 57 7.81 -8.65 -4.90
N PRO A 58 8.38 -9.87 -4.85
CA PRO A 58 7.72 -11.05 -5.39
C PRO A 58 6.55 -11.49 -4.51
N HIS A 59 5.58 -12.19 -5.12
CA HIS A 59 4.47 -12.88 -4.47
C HIS A 59 3.63 -12.08 -3.44
N PRO A 60 3.11 -10.88 -3.78
CA PRO A 60 2.14 -10.20 -2.91
C PRO A 60 0.87 -11.03 -2.70
N ASP A 61 0.52 -11.93 -3.62
CA ASP A 61 -0.58 -12.89 -3.47
C ASP A 61 -0.39 -13.81 -2.26
N SER A 62 0.83 -14.30 -2.03
CA SER A 62 1.15 -15.14 -0.89
C SER A 62 1.12 -14.37 0.43
N ILE A 63 1.57 -13.11 0.42
CA ILE A 63 1.45 -12.22 1.59
C ILE A 63 -0.02 -12.03 1.95
N MET A 64 -0.87 -11.76 0.95
CA MET A 64 -2.31 -11.58 1.17
C MET A 64 -2.98 -12.85 1.70
N GLU A 65 -2.67 -14.04 1.18
CA GLU A 65 -3.22 -15.28 1.72
C GLU A 65 -2.84 -15.51 3.19
N GLU A 66 -1.62 -15.15 3.59
CA GLU A 66 -1.18 -15.23 4.99
C GLU A 66 -1.94 -14.22 5.87
N LEU A 67 -2.02 -12.95 5.45
CA LEU A 67 -2.73 -11.90 6.19
C LEU A 67 -4.21 -12.23 6.37
N MET A 68 -4.86 -12.80 5.34
CA MET A 68 -6.26 -13.21 5.40
C MET A 68 -6.53 -14.36 6.39
N CYS A 69 -5.51 -15.12 6.77
CA CYS A 69 -5.61 -16.18 7.76
C CYS A 69 -5.33 -15.69 9.19
N PHE A 70 -4.80 -14.49 9.35
CA PHE A 70 -4.50 -13.90 10.64
C PHE A 70 -5.78 -13.46 11.36
N HIS A 71 -5.84 -13.59 12.69
CA HIS A 71 -7.09 -13.43 13.44
C HIS A 71 -7.56 -11.98 13.59
N ASP A 72 -6.63 -11.02 13.67
CA ASP A 72 -6.92 -9.59 13.76
C ASP A 72 -5.85 -8.78 13.05
N VAL A 73 -6.20 -8.25 11.88
CA VAL A 73 -5.30 -7.47 11.03
C VAL A 73 -6.03 -6.28 10.44
N ASP A 74 -5.33 -5.16 10.33
CA ASP A 74 -5.75 -4.05 9.48
C ASP A 74 -4.62 -3.49 8.63
N ILE A 75 -5.00 -2.79 7.55
CA ILE A 75 -4.08 -2.30 6.52
C ILE A 75 -4.34 -0.82 6.26
N GLN A 76 -3.33 0.03 6.45
CA GLN A 76 -3.38 1.41 5.97
C GLN A 76 -2.88 1.49 4.54
N TRP A 77 -3.73 1.89 3.61
CA TRP A 77 -3.42 1.82 2.18
C TRP A 77 -2.21 2.66 1.80
N GLY A 78 -1.26 2.06 1.09
CA GLY A 78 -0.12 2.74 0.47
C GLY A 78 -0.38 3.18 -0.97
N ASN A 79 0.55 3.91 -1.57
CA ASN A 79 0.39 4.35 -2.96
C ASN A 79 0.42 3.16 -3.93
N HIS A 80 1.23 2.13 -3.65
CA HIS A 80 1.25 0.93 -4.48
C HIS A 80 -0.05 0.14 -4.37
N ASP A 81 -0.64 0.08 -3.17
CA ASP A 81 -1.91 -0.61 -2.97
C ASP A 81 -3.05 0.06 -3.75
N VAL A 82 -3.14 1.41 -3.71
CA VAL A 82 -4.19 2.13 -4.44
C VAL A 82 -4.01 2.10 -5.96
N ASP A 83 -2.79 1.93 -6.46
CA ASP A 83 -2.55 1.70 -7.89
C ASP A 83 -3.14 0.36 -8.34
N TRP A 84 -2.95 -0.70 -7.55
CA TRP A 84 -3.57 -2.01 -7.80
C TRP A 84 -5.09 -2.01 -7.59
N ILE A 85 -5.59 -1.34 -6.55
CA ILE A 85 -7.04 -1.14 -6.35
C ILE A 85 -7.62 -0.39 -7.56
N GLY A 86 -6.95 0.66 -8.03
CA GLY A 86 -7.35 1.43 -9.21
C GLY A 86 -7.33 0.60 -10.49
N ALA A 87 -6.33 -0.25 -10.66
CA ALA A 87 -6.27 -1.18 -11.77
C ALA A 87 -7.45 -2.17 -11.77
N PHE A 88 -7.79 -2.73 -10.61
CA PHE A 88 -8.96 -3.59 -10.45
C PHE A 88 -10.28 -2.82 -10.67
N ALA A 89 -10.36 -1.56 -10.23
CA ALA A 89 -11.51 -0.67 -10.48
C ALA A 89 -11.65 -0.26 -11.97
N GLY A 90 -10.71 -0.66 -12.82
CA GLY A 90 -10.75 -0.44 -14.26
C GLY A 90 -10.13 0.87 -14.73
N ASN A 91 -9.26 1.50 -13.93
CA ASN A 91 -8.50 2.69 -14.35
C ASN A 91 -7.39 2.27 -15.35
N PRO A 92 -7.43 2.73 -16.62
CA PRO A 92 -6.45 2.33 -17.63
C PRO A 92 -5.02 2.81 -17.33
N ALA A 93 -4.85 4.00 -16.74
CA ALA A 93 -3.53 4.52 -16.37
C ALA A 93 -2.90 3.70 -15.25
N CYS A 94 -3.68 3.30 -14.23
CA CYS A 94 -3.22 2.39 -13.18
C CYS A 94 -2.89 0.99 -13.73
N ILE A 95 -3.72 0.42 -14.61
CA ILE A 95 -3.42 -0.87 -15.27
C ILE A 95 -2.09 -0.80 -16.03
N ALA A 96 -1.92 0.23 -16.86
CA ALA A 96 -0.69 0.42 -17.61
C ALA A 96 0.51 0.62 -16.67
N ASN A 97 0.31 1.29 -15.54
CA ASN A 97 1.33 1.51 -14.54
C ASN A 97 1.75 0.24 -13.77
N VAL A 98 0.80 -0.56 -13.30
CA VAL A 98 1.07 -1.86 -12.67
C VAL A 98 1.89 -2.76 -13.61
N LEU A 99 1.47 -2.84 -14.87
CA LEU A 99 2.19 -3.59 -15.91
C LEU A 99 3.59 -3.00 -16.19
N ARG A 100 3.72 -1.67 -16.21
CA ARG A 100 5.01 -0.98 -16.37
C ARG A 100 5.96 -1.29 -15.22
N ILE A 101 5.48 -1.27 -13.98
CA ILE A 101 6.27 -1.61 -12.80
C ILE A 101 6.70 -3.08 -12.90
N ALA A 102 5.77 -4.01 -13.09
CA ALA A 102 6.08 -5.44 -13.19
C ALA A 102 7.09 -5.74 -14.30
N THR A 103 6.90 -5.19 -15.51
CA THR A 103 7.85 -5.38 -16.63
C THR A 103 9.21 -4.74 -16.36
N SER A 104 9.27 -3.60 -15.63
CA SER A 104 10.53 -2.94 -15.28
C SER A 104 11.34 -3.66 -14.20
N TYR A 105 10.71 -4.47 -13.36
CA TYR A 105 11.37 -5.29 -12.33
C TYR A 105 11.40 -6.79 -12.68
N ASN A 106 10.95 -7.14 -13.89
CA ASN A 106 10.85 -8.51 -14.39
C ASN A 106 9.89 -9.42 -13.59
N SER A 107 8.93 -8.86 -12.86
CA SER A 107 7.99 -9.56 -11.97
C SER A 107 6.74 -10.05 -12.71
N PHE A 108 6.93 -10.89 -13.74
CA PHE A 108 5.84 -11.40 -14.58
C PHE A 108 4.98 -12.46 -13.88
N ASP A 109 5.61 -13.27 -13.03
CA ASP A 109 5.00 -14.29 -12.17
C ASP A 109 3.89 -13.71 -11.28
N VAL A 110 4.11 -12.51 -10.72
CA VAL A 110 3.10 -11.80 -9.92
C VAL A 110 1.80 -11.62 -10.71
N LEU A 111 1.91 -11.24 -11.99
CA LEU A 111 0.76 -10.97 -12.83
C LEU A 111 0.11 -12.27 -13.35
N GLU A 112 0.89 -13.17 -13.93
CA GLU A 112 0.37 -14.37 -14.61
C GLU A 112 -0.02 -15.47 -13.61
N ASP A 113 0.88 -15.83 -12.71
CA ASP A 113 0.68 -16.94 -11.76
C ASP A 113 -0.09 -16.47 -10.52
N GLY A 114 0.28 -15.31 -9.98
CA GLY A 114 -0.36 -14.75 -8.77
C GLY A 114 -1.80 -14.29 -9.02
N TYR A 115 -2.01 -13.46 -10.05
CA TYR A 115 -3.31 -12.83 -10.31
C TYR A 115 -4.04 -13.29 -11.58
N GLY A 116 -3.47 -14.21 -12.37
CA GLY A 116 -4.12 -14.76 -13.56
C GLY A 116 -4.32 -13.74 -14.69
N ILE A 117 -3.49 -12.70 -14.75
CA ILE A 117 -3.53 -11.66 -15.78
C ILE A 117 -2.80 -12.18 -17.02
N ASN A 118 -3.50 -12.25 -18.16
CA ASN A 118 -2.93 -12.77 -19.39
C ASN A 118 -2.08 -11.71 -20.12
N LEU A 119 -0.76 -11.91 -20.17
CA LEU A 119 0.17 -10.97 -20.80
C LEU A 119 0.48 -11.27 -22.27
N ARG A 120 -0.07 -12.36 -22.82
CA ARG A 120 0.13 -12.72 -24.24
C ARG A 120 -0.28 -11.62 -25.23
N PRO A 121 -1.42 -10.90 -25.06
CA PRO A 121 -1.76 -9.79 -25.94
C PRO A 121 -0.68 -8.69 -25.94
N LEU A 122 -0.16 -8.35 -24.75
CA LEU A 122 0.89 -7.34 -24.60
C LEU A 122 2.21 -7.80 -25.24
N SER A 123 2.63 -9.05 -25.00
CA SER A 123 3.89 -9.56 -25.59
C SER A 123 3.84 -9.65 -27.11
N MET A 124 2.71 -10.08 -27.67
CA MET A 124 2.49 -10.12 -29.12
C MET A 124 2.50 -8.72 -29.73
N PHE A 125 1.79 -7.76 -29.12
CA PHE A 125 1.76 -6.38 -29.59
C PHE A 125 3.15 -5.71 -29.49
N ALA A 126 3.86 -5.91 -28.38
CA ALA A 126 5.20 -5.38 -28.19
C ALA A 126 6.18 -5.92 -29.24
N GLN A 127 6.09 -7.21 -29.58
CA GLN A 127 6.93 -7.80 -30.63
C GLN A 127 6.53 -7.33 -32.04
N GLU A 128 5.25 -7.04 -32.28
CA GLU A 128 4.79 -6.47 -33.55
C GLU A 128 5.35 -5.06 -33.76
N VAL A 129 5.26 -4.21 -32.73
CA VAL A 129 5.62 -2.79 -32.80
C VAL A 129 7.14 -2.56 -32.68
N TYR A 130 7.79 -3.22 -31.72
CA TYR A 130 9.18 -3.00 -31.34
C TYR A 130 10.09 -4.20 -31.64
N GLY A 131 9.66 -5.15 -32.48
CA GLY A 131 10.38 -6.40 -32.71
C GLY A 131 11.85 -6.24 -33.12
N ASN A 132 12.18 -5.17 -33.85
CA ASN A 132 13.54 -4.82 -34.29
C ASN A 132 14.20 -3.71 -33.44
N ASP A 133 13.52 -3.20 -32.42
CA ASP A 133 14.02 -2.14 -31.55
C ASP A 133 14.69 -2.77 -30.32
N PRO A 134 15.96 -2.41 -30.01
CA PRO A 134 16.64 -2.91 -28.83
C PRO A 134 15.99 -2.46 -27.51
N CYS A 135 15.19 -1.39 -27.50
CA CYS A 135 14.51 -0.87 -26.30
C CYS A 135 15.44 -0.66 -25.10
N SER A 136 16.69 -0.25 -25.34
CA SER A 136 17.77 -0.22 -24.32
C SER A 136 17.42 0.59 -23.08
N SER A 137 16.65 1.67 -23.23
CA SER A 137 16.20 2.53 -22.12
C SER A 137 15.17 1.88 -21.19
N PHE A 138 14.60 0.74 -21.58
CA PHE A 138 13.51 0.06 -20.87
C PHE A 138 13.92 -1.33 -20.36
N TYR A 139 15.21 -1.65 -20.40
CA TYR A 139 15.70 -2.92 -19.87
C TYR A 139 15.35 -3.08 -18.39
N PRO A 140 14.88 -4.28 -17.97
CA PRO A 140 14.44 -4.49 -16.61
C PRO A 140 15.61 -4.35 -15.62
N HIS A 141 15.29 -3.88 -14.42
CA HIS A 141 16.22 -3.85 -13.30
C HIS A 141 16.32 -5.25 -12.68
N LEU A 142 17.35 -6.00 -13.07
CA LEU A 142 17.58 -7.36 -12.59
C LEU A 142 18.26 -7.35 -11.20
N TRP A 143 17.47 -7.21 -10.13
CA TRP A 143 17.95 -7.23 -8.74
C TRP A 143 18.06 -8.65 -8.19
N ASP A 144 17.08 -9.48 -8.53
CA ASP A 144 17.13 -10.92 -8.30
C ASP A 144 17.56 -11.60 -9.58
N LYS A 145 18.50 -12.54 -9.48
CA LYS A 145 18.38 -13.71 -10.35
C LYS A 145 17.15 -14.45 -9.85
N ASN A 146 15.96 -13.98 -10.22
CA ASN A 146 14.77 -14.81 -10.13
C ASN A 146 15.11 -16.02 -10.99
N ILE A 147 15.46 -17.12 -10.32
CA ILE A 147 15.88 -18.38 -10.97
C ILE A 147 14.71 -18.94 -11.81
N ALA A 148 13.52 -18.35 -11.70
CA ALA A 148 12.26 -18.80 -12.28
C ALA A 148 11.57 -17.78 -13.23
N ASP A 149 12.15 -16.63 -13.56
CA ASP A 149 11.49 -15.74 -14.53
C ASP A 149 11.73 -16.21 -15.96
N SER A 150 10.65 -16.57 -16.64
CA SER A 150 10.64 -17.22 -17.95
C SER A 150 10.74 -16.26 -19.14
N VAL A 151 10.66 -14.95 -18.89
CA VAL A 151 10.64 -13.93 -19.95
C VAL A 151 12.05 -13.40 -20.21
N GLU A 152 12.47 -13.49 -21.47
CA GLU A 152 13.75 -12.94 -21.92
C GLU A 152 13.80 -11.42 -21.68
N PRO A 153 14.89 -10.86 -21.12
CA PRO A 153 14.98 -9.42 -20.81
C PRO A 153 14.71 -8.49 -21.99
N GLU A 154 15.00 -8.92 -23.22
CA GLU A 154 14.70 -8.16 -24.44
C GLU A 154 13.19 -8.04 -24.69
N LEU A 155 12.44 -9.12 -24.49
CA LEU A 155 10.98 -9.09 -24.59
C LEU A 155 10.38 -8.25 -23.46
N ALA A 156 10.90 -8.38 -22.24
CA ALA A 156 10.50 -7.54 -21.11
C ALA A 156 10.71 -6.05 -21.40
N ALA A 157 11.85 -5.67 -22.00
CA ALA A 157 12.13 -4.29 -22.40
C ALA A 157 11.14 -3.77 -23.44
N LYS A 158 10.80 -4.58 -24.46
CA LYS A 158 9.78 -4.24 -25.47
C LYS A 158 8.40 -4.05 -24.85
N MET A 159 7.99 -4.94 -23.95
CA MET A 159 6.72 -4.83 -23.23
C MET A 159 6.69 -3.59 -22.33
N CYS A 160 7.78 -3.33 -21.59
CA CYS A 160 7.95 -2.15 -20.74
C CYS A 160 7.85 -0.85 -21.55
N LYS A 161 8.54 -0.76 -22.70
CA LYS A 161 8.45 0.39 -23.61
C LYS A 161 7.02 0.59 -24.12
N THR A 162 6.40 -0.50 -24.60
CA THR A 162 5.03 -0.50 -25.14
C THR A 162 4.04 0.04 -24.12
N ILE A 163 4.04 -0.52 -22.92
CA ILE A 163 3.07 -0.12 -21.89
C ILE A 163 3.40 1.25 -21.29
N SER A 164 4.67 1.68 -21.27
CA SER A 164 5.05 3.04 -20.87
C SER A 164 4.49 4.09 -21.83
N VAL A 165 4.55 3.85 -23.15
CA VAL A 165 3.97 4.76 -24.15
C VAL A 165 2.45 4.84 -24.00
N ILE A 166 1.77 3.71 -23.80
CA ILE A 166 0.33 3.67 -23.54
C ILE A 166 -0.02 4.40 -22.24
N MET A 167 0.74 4.16 -21.16
CA MET A 167 0.56 4.82 -19.87
C MET A 167 0.64 6.34 -20.00
N TRP A 168 1.62 6.89 -20.74
CA TRP A 168 1.73 8.35 -20.94
C TRP A 168 0.58 8.93 -21.77
N LYS A 169 0.01 8.15 -22.69
CA LYS A 169 -1.19 8.54 -23.45
C LYS A 169 -2.42 8.58 -22.54
N GLU A 170 -2.64 7.52 -21.78
CA GLU A 170 -3.74 7.40 -20.81
C GLU A 170 -3.65 8.47 -19.71
N GLU A 171 -2.45 8.69 -19.16
CA GLU A 171 -2.17 9.78 -18.21
C GLU A 171 -2.56 11.14 -18.82
N GLY A 172 -2.15 11.42 -20.05
CA GLY A 172 -2.48 12.69 -20.69
C GLY A 172 -3.98 12.88 -20.92
N GLN A 173 -4.69 11.84 -21.35
CA GLN A 173 -6.14 11.89 -21.50
C GLN A 173 -6.85 12.09 -20.16
N LEU A 174 -6.40 11.42 -19.08
CA LEU A 174 -6.93 11.57 -17.74
C LEU A 174 -6.71 13.00 -17.22
N ILE A 175 -5.51 13.55 -17.38
CA ILE A 175 -5.18 14.92 -16.96
C ILE A 175 -6.04 15.94 -17.72
N GLN A 176 -6.33 15.72 -19.01
CA GLN A 176 -7.23 16.58 -19.77
C GLN A 176 -8.68 16.53 -19.25
N ARG A 177 -9.15 15.36 -18.79
CA ARG A 177 -10.47 15.22 -18.15
C ARG A 177 -10.53 15.87 -16.75
N HIS A 178 -9.39 15.94 -16.05
CA HIS A 178 -9.26 16.42 -14.68
C HIS A 178 -8.25 17.57 -14.52
N PRO A 179 -8.48 18.75 -15.13
CA PRO A 179 -7.58 19.89 -14.99
C PRO A 179 -7.42 20.35 -13.53
N GLU A 180 -8.40 20.08 -12.67
CA GLU A 180 -8.38 20.36 -11.24
C GLU A 180 -7.25 19.65 -10.47
N TYR A 181 -6.69 18.57 -11.03
CA TYR A 181 -5.57 17.85 -10.41
C TYR A 181 -4.25 18.64 -10.47
N GLY A 182 -4.15 19.68 -11.30
CA GLY A 182 -2.92 20.47 -11.43
C GLY A 182 -1.76 19.73 -12.09
N LEU A 183 -2.06 18.63 -12.79
CA LEU A 183 -1.07 17.73 -13.40
C LEU A 183 -0.72 18.09 -14.85
N MET A 184 -1.25 19.17 -15.42
CA MET A 184 -0.97 19.60 -16.81
C MET A 184 0.53 19.69 -17.13
N HIS A 185 1.36 20.02 -16.13
CA HIS A 185 2.82 20.09 -16.30
C HIS A 185 3.46 18.72 -16.58
N ARG A 186 2.81 17.61 -16.21
CA ARG A 186 3.20 16.20 -16.47
C ARG A 186 2.71 15.65 -17.80
N MET A 187 1.92 16.39 -18.55
CA MET A 187 1.67 16.08 -19.95
C MET A 187 2.95 16.38 -20.75
N LEU A 188 3.77 15.36 -21.03
CA LEU A 188 5.10 15.55 -21.62
C LEU A 188 5.21 15.21 -23.11
N LEU A 189 4.39 14.30 -23.64
CA LEU A 189 4.50 13.85 -25.04
C LEU A 189 4.46 14.98 -26.07
N HIS A 190 3.60 16.00 -25.87
CA HIS A 190 3.50 17.15 -26.79
C HIS A 190 4.70 18.11 -26.72
N LYS A 191 5.60 17.96 -25.74
CA LYS A 191 6.82 18.76 -25.60
C LYS A 191 8.03 18.16 -26.32
N ILE A 192 7.87 16.94 -26.85
CA ILE A 192 8.91 16.26 -27.62
C ILE A 192 8.97 16.86 -29.02
N ASN A 193 10.18 17.15 -29.47
CA ASN A 193 10.49 17.40 -30.87
C ASN A 193 11.01 16.09 -31.49
N PRO A 194 10.17 15.33 -32.23
CA PRO A 194 10.57 14.03 -32.77
C PRO A 194 11.61 14.14 -33.90
N GLU A 195 11.66 15.28 -34.62
CA GLU A 195 12.64 15.48 -35.69
C GLU A 195 14.06 15.68 -35.15
N LYS A 196 14.18 16.36 -34.01
CA LYS A 196 15.46 16.61 -33.35
C LYS A 196 15.84 15.54 -32.32
N GLY A 197 14.87 14.76 -31.84
CA GLY A 197 15.09 13.81 -30.75
C GLY A 197 15.35 14.51 -29.41
N GLU A 198 14.63 15.60 -29.15
CA GLU A 198 14.83 16.47 -27.99
C GLU A 198 13.48 16.76 -27.31
N ILE A 199 13.49 17.14 -26.03
CA ILE A 199 12.31 17.57 -25.28
C ILE A 199 12.59 18.88 -24.53
N GLU A 200 11.61 19.77 -24.48
CA GLU A 200 11.68 20.98 -23.65
C GLU A 200 11.02 20.74 -22.28
N LEU A 201 11.81 20.84 -21.21
CA LEU A 201 11.34 20.79 -19.82
C LEU A 201 11.77 22.04 -19.07
N GLU A 202 10.82 22.74 -18.45
CA GLU A 202 11.08 23.92 -17.60
C GLU A 202 11.96 25.00 -18.30
N GLY A 203 11.77 25.18 -19.61
CA GLY A 203 12.52 26.14 -20.43
C GLY A 203 13.93 25.70 -20.84
N LYS A 204 14.30 24.44 -20.60
CA LYS A 204 15.56 23.83 -21.03
C LYS A 204 15.30 22.68 -22.01
N ILE A 205 16.21 22.51 -22.96
CA ILE A 205 16.15 21.46 -23.98
C ILE A 205 17.06 20.31 -23.58
N TYR A 206 16.53 19.09 -23.63
CA TYR A 206 17.24 17.86 -23.30
C TYR A 206 17.19 16.86 -24.47
N PRO A 207 18.29 16.19 -24.81
CA PRO A 207 18.27 15.10 -25.78
C PRO A 207 17.58 13.87 -25.18
N LEU A 208 16.81 13.16 -26.01
CA LEU A 208 16.16 11.90 -25.63
C LEU A 208 17.10 10.71 -25.84
N LYS A 209 17.11 9.77 -24.89
CA LYS A 209 17.85 8.49 -24.99
C LYS A 209 17.26 7.54 -26.04
N ASP A 210 15.96 7.67 -26.29
CA ASP A 210 15.21 6.87 -27.25
C ASP A 210 14.27 7.80 -28.04
N CYS A 211 14.25 7.64 -29.37
CA CYS A 211 13.46 8.45 -30.28
C CYS A 211 12.48 7.61 -31.13
N HIS A 212 12.40 6.30 -30.91
CA HIS A 212 11.57 5.41 -31.73
C HIS A 212 10.21 5.17 -31.05
N PHE A 213 9.21 5.95 -31.47
CA PHE A 213 7.83 5.84 -30.95
C PHE A 213 6.81 5.70 -32.11
N PRO A 214 6.77 4.55 -32.79
CA PRO A 214 6.01 4.37 -34.03
C PRO A 214 4.48 4.44 -33.84
N THR A 215 3.96 4.30 -32.62
CA THR A 215 2.52 4.37 -32.33
C THR A 215 2.05 5.77 -31.93
N ILE A 216 2.95 6.74 -31.72
CA ILE A 216 2.56 8.11 -31.36
C ILE A 216 2.17 8.89 -32.62
N ASN A 217 0.94 9.40 -32.64
CA ASN A 217 0.52 10.40 -33.60
C ASN A 217 0.97 11.79 -33.11
N TRP A 218 2.06 12.34 -33.64
CA TRP A 218 2.59 13.63 -33.16
C TRP A 218 1.67 14.84 -33.36
N ALA A 219 0.60 14.73 -34.16
CA ALA A 219 -0.43 15.77 -34.25
C ALA A 219 -1.42 15.74 -33.08
N ASP A 220 -1.60 14.57 -32.46
CA ASP A 220 -2.41 14.35 -31.27
C ASP A 220 -1.75 13.26 -30.41
N PRO A 221 -0.69 13.60 -29.65
CA PRO A 221 0.24 12.60 -29.11
C PRO A 221 -0.35 11.73 -28.00
N TYR A 222 -1.52 12.09 -27.47
CA TYR A 222 -2.20 11.36 -26.39
C TYR A 222 -3.28 10.40 -26.88
N VAL A 223 -3.60 10.38 -28.18
CA VAL A 223 -4.57 9.44 -28.73
C VAL A 223 -3.96 8.02 -28.80
N LEU A 224 -4.73 7.04 -28.33
CA LEU A 224 -4.40 5.64 -28.56
C LEU A 224 -4.69 5.29 -30.03
N SER A 225 -3.79 4.54 -30.65
CA SER A 225 -4.10 3.86 -31.92
C SER A 225 -5.18 2.80 -31.69
N GLU A 226 -5.86 2.38 -32.75
CA GLU A 226 -6.91 1.35 -32.67
C GLU A 226 -6.40 0.07 -31.99
N LYS A 227 -5.18 -0.37 -32.31
CA LYS A 227 -4.57 -1.55 -31.69
C LYS A 227 -4.19 -1.35 -30.22
N GLU A 228 -3.73 -0.15 -29.84
CA GLU A 228 -3.48 0.16 -28.43
C GLU A 228 -4.79 0.17 -27.63
N GLN A 229 -5.89 0.67 -28.21
CA GLN A 229 -7.21 0.63 -27.59
C GLN A 229 -7.70 -0.82 -27.41
N GLU A 230 -7.60 -1.67 -28.44
CA GLU A 230 -7.97 -3.09 -28.34
C GLU A 230 -7.16 -3.84 -27.28
N LEU A 231 -5.86 -3.54 -27.18
CA LEU A 231 -4.99 -4.07 -26.14
C LEU A 231 -5.45 -3.61 -24.75
N MET A 232 -5.69 -2.32 -24.56
CA MET A 232 -6.15 -1.80 -23.27
C MET A 232 -7.51 -2.34 -22.87
N ASP A 233 -8.47 -2.46 -23.79
CA ASP A 233 -9.77 -3.07 -23.51
C ASP A 233 -9.63 -4.51 -23.01
N THR A 234 -8.70 -5.28 -23.61
CA THR A 234 -8.39 -6.65 -23.20
C THR A 234 -7.74 -6.71 -21.81
N LEU A 235 -6.83 -5.78 -21.51
CA LEU A 235 -6.16 -5.69 -20.22
C LEU A 235 -7.13 -5.24 -19.12
N VAL A 236 -7.96 -4.22 -19.38
CA VAL A 236 -9.04 -3.78 -18.49
C VAL A 236 -9.97 -4.94 -18.17
N TYR A 237 -10.38 -5.72 -19.17
CA TYR A 237 -11.18 -6.93 -18.93
C TYR A 237 -10.46 -7.93 -18.02
N SER A 238 -9.17 -8.17 -18.25
CA SER A 238 -8.36 -9.13 -17.48
C SER A 238 -8.23 -8.73 -16.00
N PHE A 239 -7.94 -7.45 -15.70
CA PHE A 239 -7.81 -6.96 -14.33
C PHE A 239 -9.15 -6.97 -13.60
N THR A 240 -10.20 -6.42 -14.21
CA THR A 240 -11.53 -6.29 -13.59
C THR A 240 -12.22 -7.63 -13.33
N HIS A 241 -11.81 -8.70 -14.02
CA HIS A 241 -12.39 -10.05 -13.88
C HIS A 241 -11.44 -11.05 -13.19
N SER A 242 -10.28 -10.61 -12.69
CA SER A 242 -9.40 -11.49 -11.92
C SER A 242 -10.06 -11.86 -10.59
N LYS A 243 -10.30 -13.16 -10.39
CA LYS A 243 -10.92 -13.67 -9.16
C LYS A 243 -10.01 -13.54 -7.95
N MET A 244 -8.72 -13.79 -8.13
CA MET A 244 -7.74 -13.68 -7.04
C MET A 244 -7.58 -12.22 -6.64
N LEU A 245 -7.39 -11.33 -7.61
CA LEU A 245 -7.27 -9.90 -7.33
C LEU A 245 -8.54 -9.38 -6.65
N LYS A 246 -9.74 -9.76 -7.13
CA LYS A 246 -11.00 -9.42 -6.46
C LYS A 246 -11.00 -9.84 -4.99
N LYS A 247 -10.64 -11.09 -4.68
CA LYS A 247 -10.61 -11.61 -3.31
C LYS A 247 -9.72 -10.75 -2.41
N HIS A 248 -8.53 -10.38 -2.90
CA HIS A 248 -7.59 -9.55 -2.14
C HIS A 248 -8.06 -8.10 -2.02
N ILE A 249 -8.60 -7.50 -3.08
CA ILE A 249 -9.17 -6.14 -3.02
C ILE A 249 -10.41 -6.07 -2.09
N ASP A 250 -11.27 -7.10 -2.07
CA ASP A 250 -12.36 -7.21 -1.10
C ASP A 250 -11.82 -7.18 0.34
N PHE A 251 -10.68 -7.82 0.59
CA PHE A 251 -10.02 -7.80 1.90
C PHE A 251 -9.51 -6.40 2.26
N PHE A 252 -8.88 -5.68 1.32
CA PHE A 252 -8.45 -4.29 1.50
C PHE A 252 -9.59 -3.34 1.88
N PHE A 253 -10.79 -3.52 1.32
CA PHE A 253 -11.96 -2.69 1.66
C PHE A 253 -12.67 -3.09 2.95
N THR A 254 -12.43 -4.31 3.46
CA THR A 254 -13.05 -4.79 4.71
C THR A 254 -12.14 -4.61 5.91
N HIS A 255 -10.82 -4.65 5.71
CA HIS A 255 -9.80 -4.60 6.77
C HIS A 255 -8.82 -3.44 6.58
N GLY A 256 -9.00 -2.59 5.57
CA GLY A 256 -8.12 -1.47 5.32
C GLY A 256 -8.82 -0.13 5.15
N SER A 257 -8.04 0.93 5.30
CA SER A 257 -8.49 2.32 5.33
C SER A 257 -7.33 3.26 4.97
N MET A 258 -7.64 4.53 4.71
CA MET A 258 -6.61 5.56 4.50
C MET A 258 -5.80 5.84 5.78
N TYR A 259 -6.44 5.69 6.94
CA TYR A 259 -5.83 5.79 8.25
C TYR A 259 -6.64 4.99 9.28
N LYS A 260 -6.04 4.67 10.42
CA LYS A 260 -6.72 4.10 11.59
C LYS A 260 -6.29 4.84 12.85
N ILE A 261 -7.19 4.97 13.80
CA ILE A 261 -6.86 5.40 15.16
C ILE A 261 -7.01 4.18 16.06
N VAL A 262 -5.97 3.83 16.81
CA VAL A 262 -5.99 2.72 17.78
C VAL A 262 -5.23 3.09 19.04
N ASN A 263 -5.93 3.05 20.19
CA ASN A 263 -5.40 3.40 21.51
C ASN A 263 -4.69 4.76 21.49
N HIS A 264 -5.37 5.77 20.93
CA HIS A 264 -4.87 7.13 20.69
C HIS A 264 -3.80 7.27 19.60
N ASN A 265 -3.23 6.19 19.09
CA ASN A 265 -2.22 6.26 18.03
C ASN A 265 -2.88 6.42 16.67
N ILE A 266 -2.28 7.22 15.80
CA ILE A 266 -2.76 7.48 14.44
C ILE A 266 -1.83 6.76 13.46
N LEU A 267 -2.41 5.91 12.63
CA LEU A 267 -1.72 5.05 11.68
C LEU A 267 -2.11 5.49 10.28
N TYR A 268 -1.14 5.80 9.42
CA TYR A 268 -1.34 6.05 7.99
C TYR A 268 -0.07 5.76 7.22
N HIS A 269 -0.14 5.44 5.93
CA HIS A 269 1.05 5.09 5.15
C HIS A 269 1.92 6.32 4.78
N GLY A 270 1.39 7.22 3.95
CA GLY A 270 2.16 8.31 3.34
C GLY A 270 2.38 9.53 4.25
N CYS A 271 1.60 10.58 4.05
CA CYS A 271 1.76 11.84 4.77
C CYS A 271 0.42 12.58 4.96
N ILE A 272 0.45 13.62 5.80
CA ILE A 272 -0.58 14.65 5.84
C ILE A 272 0.00 15.88 5.12
N PRO A 273 -0.41 16.17 3.86
CA PRO A 273 0.24 17.20 3.06
C PRO A 273 0.26 18.57 3.73
N MET A 274 1.42 19.22 3.73
CA MET A 274 1.63 20.54 4.33
C MET A 274 2.23 21.55 3.35
N THR A 275 1.97 22.83 3.59
CA THR A 275 2.64 23.94 2.90
C THR A 275 4.04 24.17 3.46
N GLU A 276 4.84 24.99 2.77
CA GLU A 276 6.17 25.38 3.25
C GLU A 276 6.16 26.18 4.55
N GLU A 277 4.99 26.74 4.92
CA GLU A 277 4.73 27.44 6.18
C GLU A 277 4.21 26.50 7.28
N GLY A 278 3.87 25.26 6.95
CA GLY A 278 3.40 24.24 7.90
C GLY A 278 1.90 24.26 8.17
N GLU A 279 1.12 24.83 7.25
CA GLU A 279 -0.33 24.69 7.22
C GLU A 279 -0.76 23.45 6.44
N PHE A 280 -1.93 22.88 6.75
CA PHE A 280 -2.46 21.76 6.00
C PHE A 280 -2.79 22.20 4.58
N LEU A 281 -2.25 21.48 3.62
CA LEU A 281 -2.37 21.81 2.20
C LEU A 281 -3.75 21.35 1.70
N SER A 282 -4.48 22.26 1.04
CA SER A 282 -5.81 21.98 0.49
C SER A 282 -5.79 21.57 -0.99
N ILE A 283 -6.71 20.66 -1.34
CA ILE A 283 -7.09 20.37 -2.73
C ILE A 283 -8.50 20.87 -3.00
N SER A 284 -8.74 21.34 -4.22
CA SER A 284 -10.07 21.68 -4.70
C SER A 284 -10.70 20.43 -5.30
N THR A 285 -11.85 20.01 -4.76
CA THR A 285 -12.59 18.84 -5.21
C THR A 285 -13.98 19.24 -5.71
N ARG A 286 -14.74 18.29 -6.25
CA ARG A 286 -16.16 18.51 -6.56
C ARG A 286 -16.99 18.86 -5.32
N ASP A 287 -16.54 18.43 -4.14
CA ASP A 287 -17.23 18.62 -2.85
C ASP A 287 -16.70 19.85 -2.07
N GLY A 288 -15.90 20.69 -2.74
CA GLY A 288 -15.25 21.88 -2.17
C GLY A 288 -13.79 21.65 -1.80
N GLU A 289 -13.21 22.57 -1.04
CA GLU A 289 -11.84 22.45 -0.57
C GLU A 289 -11.76 21.51 0.64
N VAL A 290 -10.78 20.60 0.61
CA VAL A 290 -10.49 19.66 1.70
C VAL A 290 -9.00 19.64 2.02
N SER A 291 -8.66 19.50 3.29
CA SER A 291 -7.29 19.43 3.83
C SER A 291 -7.30 18.61 5.12
N GLY A 292 -6.11 18.30 5.66
CA GLY A 292 -5.97 17.62 6.96
C GLY A 292 -6.70 16.27 7.01
N LYS A 293 -7.39 15.99 8.11
CA LYS A 293 -8.17 14.75 8.26
C LYS A 293 -9.27 14.64 7.20
N ARG A 294 -9.91 15.76 6.86
CA ARG A 294 -10.99 15.77 5.86
C ARG A 294 -10.50 15.38 4.46
N LEU A 295 -9.24 15.64 4.13
CA LEU A 295 -8.62 15.14 2.90
C LEU A 295 -8.51 13.60 2.93
N MET A 296 -8.06 13.02 4.04
CA MET A 296 -7.96 11.57 4.20
C MET A 296 -9.34 10.90 4.07
N ASP A 297 -10.34 11.45 4.76
CA ASP A 297 -11.75 10.97 4.69
C ASP A 297 -12.29 11.07 3.25
N TYR A 298 -11.98 12.16 2.54
CA TYR A 298 -12.38 12.34 1.14
C TYR A 298 -11.71 11.30 0.23
N CYS A 299 -10.41 11.06 0.39
CA CYS A 299 -9.68 10.07 -0.39
C CYS A 299 -10.25 8.67 -0.21
N GLU A 300 -10.51 8.26 1.03
CA GLU A 300 -11.12 6.97 1.34
C GLU A 300 -12.51 6.83 0.70
N GLN A 301 -13.35 7.84 0.86
CA GLN A 301 -14.68 7.87 0.30
C GLN A 301 -14.65 7.73 -1.24
N LYS A 302 -13.69 8.35 -1.94
CA LYS A 302 -13.54 8.18 -3.39
C LYS A 302 -13.08 6.77 -3.77
N CYS A 303 -12.20 6.13 -3.00
CA CYS A 303 -11.87 4.73 -3.21
C CYS A 303 -13.11 3.83 -3.07
N ILE A 304 -13.92 4.04 -2.03
CA ILE A 304 -15.17 3.30 -1.78
C ILE A 304 -16.18 3.51 -2.91
N GLU A 305 -16.39 4.75 -3.36
CA GLU A 305 -17.25 5.07 -4.51
C GLU A 305 -16.76 4.36 -5.78
N ALA A 306 -15.46 4.45 -6.07
CA ALA A 306 -14.84 3.81 -7.22
C ALA A 306 -14.98 2.28 -7.19
N TYR A 307 -15.08 1.67 -6.01
CA TYR A 307 -15.28 0.23 -5.88
C TYR A 307 -16.77 -0.17 -5.90
N PHE A 308 -17.59 0.36 -4.98
CA PHE A 308 -18.95 -0.13 -4.74
C PHE A 308 -20.05 0.56 -5.55
N MET A 309 -19.82 1.77 -6.07
CA MET A 309 -20.88 2.49 -6.79
C MET A 309 -21.30 1.73 -8.06
N ASN A 310 -22.62 1.61 -8.28
CA ASN A 310 -23.14 1.03 -9.50
C ASN A 310 -22.94 2.03 -10.67
N ARG A 311 -22.16 1.62 -11.68
CA ARG A 311 -21.87 2.43 -12.87
C ARG A 311 -23.13 2.88 -13.61
N GLU A 312 -24.21 2.11 -13.57
CA GLU A 312 -25.47 2.46 -14.25
C GLU A 312 -26.21 3.62 -13.57
N MET A 313 -25.97 3.84 -12.26
CA MET A 313 -26.66 4.89 -11.50
C MET A 313 -26.00 6.26 -11.67
N ASP A 314 -24.67 6.32 -11.65
CA ASP A 314 -23.91 7.55 -11.90
C ASP A 314 -22.60 7.23 -12.65
N PRO A 315 -22.64 7.15 -13.99
CA PRO A 315 -21.46 6.86 -14.80
C PRO A 315 -20.35 7.90 -14.63
N ASN A 316 -20.71 9.18 -14.46
CA ASN A 316 -19.74 10.28 -14.36
C ASN A 316 -19.13 10.39 -12.97
N GLY A 317 -19.89 10.09 -11.91
CA GLY A 317 -19.39 9.94 -10.55
C GLY A 317 -18.47 8.74 -10.42
N LYS A 318 -18.86 7.59 -10.98
CA LYS A 318 -18.01 6.38 -11.01
C LYS A 318 -16.69 6.65 -11.73
N LEU A 319 -16.74 7.22 -12.92
CA LEU A 319 -15.52 7.56 -13.69
C LEU A 319 -14.62 8.53 -12.91
N TYR A 320 -15.19 9.58 -12.31
CA TYR A 320 -14.43 10.52 -11.49
C TYR A 320 -13.72 9.84 -10.31
N ALA A 321 -14.43 8.96 -9.60
CA ALA A 321 -13.87 8.20 -8.49
C ALA A 321 -12.78 7.23 -8.96
N THR A 322 -12.99 6.52 -10.09
CA THR A 322 -12.00 5.62 -10.68
C THR A 322 -10.75 6.37 -11.17
N ASP A 323 -10.91 7.54 -11.80
CA ASP A 323 -9.79 8.37 -12.27
C ASP A 323 -8.99 8.97 -11.09
N PHE A 324 -9.60 9.11 -9.91
CA PHE A 324 -8.95 9.63 -8.71
C PHE A 324 -7.83 8.72 -8.16
N PHE A 325 -7.83 7.41 -8.46
CA PHE A 325 -6.73 6.51 -8.10
C PHE A 325 -5.39 6.95 -8.71
N TRP A 326 -5.39 7.46 -9.94
CA TRP A 326 -4.19 8.00 -10.56
C TRP A 326 -3.66 9.23 -9.80
N TYR A 327 -4.58 10.08 -9.31
CA TYR A 327 -4.19 11.21 -8.48
C TYR A 327 -3.62 10.76 -7.14
N LEU A 328 -4.17 9.72 -6.51
CA LEU A 328 -3.63 9.17 -5.27
C LEU A 328 -2.21 8.64 -5.47
N TRP A 329 -1.93 8.00 -6.61
CA TRP A 329 -0.63 7.46 -6.97
C TRP A 329 0.46 8.54 -7.17
N CYS A 330 0.18 9.61 -7.92
CA CYS A 330 1.23 10.56 -8.36
C CYS A 330 0.92 12.04 -8.15
N GLY A 331 -0.22 12.37 -7.55
CA GLY A 331 -0.65 13.75 -7.33
C GLY A 331 0.22 14.47 -6.29
N PRO A 332 0.68 15.71 -6.54
CA PRO A 332 1.61 16.42 -5.65
C PRO A 332 1.06 16.72 -4.25
N LYS A 333 -0.26 16.70 -4.13
CA LYS A 333 -0.99 16.95 -2.90
C LYS A 333 -1.70 15.68 -2.38
N SER A 334 -1.40 14.52 -2.97
CA SER A 334 -1.91 13.24 -2.49
C SER A 334 -1.26 12.90 -1.15
N PRO A 335 -2.04 12.44 -0.16
CA PRO A 335 -1.50 11.92 1.08
C PRO A 335 -0.71 10.62 0.92
N LEU A 336 -0.78 9.94 -0.24
CA LEU A 336 -0.03 8.69 -0.49
C LEU A 336 1.24 8.91 -1.31
N PHE A 337 1.37 10.02 -2.04
CA PHE A 337 2.53 10.23 -2.91
C PHE A 337 3.69 10.97 -2.25
N GLY A 338 3.41 12.04 -1.49
CA GLY A 338 4.40 12.74 -0.68
C GLY A 338 5.53 13.46 -1.44
N LYS A 339 5.42 13.65 -2.75
CA LYS A 339 6.41 14.34 -3.61
C LYS A 339 5.74 15.34 -4.55
N ASP A 340 6.51 16.25 -5.14
CA ASP A 340 6.03 17.30 -6.05
C ASP A 340 5.72 16.81 -7.48
N LYS A 341 6.40 15.76 -7.96
CA LYS A 341 6.17 15.15 -9.28
C LYS A 341 6.72 13.73 -9.32
N MET A 342 6.17 12.93 -10.25
CA MET A 342 6.68 11.60 -10.60
C MET A 342 7.58 11.69 -11.82
N CYS A 343 8.87 11.44 -11.68
CA CYS A 343 9.88 11.62 -12.74
C CYS A 343 10.14 10.35 -13.57
N THR A 344 9.14 9.48 -13.73
CA THR A 344 9.28 8.21 -14.49
C THR A 344 9.73 8.46 -15.93
N PHE A 345 9.09 9.41 -16.63
CA PHE A 345 9.42 9.73 -18.02
C PHE A 345 10.88 10.15 -18.15
N GLU A 346 11.32 11.04 -17.27
CA GLU A 346 12.68 11.57 -17.22
C GLU A 346 13.70 10.46 -16.94
N HIS A 347 13.42 9.57 -15.99
CA HIS A 347 14.26 8.40 -15.73
C HIS A 347 14.42 7.49 -16.96
N CYS A 348 13.33 7.22 -17.67
CA CYS A 348 13.34 6.38 -18.86
C CYS A 348 14.06 7.04 -20.04
N LEU A 349 13.86 8.34 -20.27
CA LEU A 349 14.19 8.96 -21.56
C LEU A 349 15.22 10.10 -21.51
N ILE A 350 15.61 10.58 -20.33
CA ILE A 350 16.57 11.68 -20.19
C ILE A 350 17.76 11.23 -19.33
N GLU A 351 18.98 11.50 -19.80
CA GLU A 351 20.21 11.13 -19.08
C GLU A 351 20.51 12.08 -17.92
N ASP A 352 20.17 13.36 -18.05
CA ASP A 352 20.50 14.40 -17.05
C ASP A 352 19.80 14.13 -15.70
N PRO A 353 20.56 13.79 -14.63
CA PRO A 353 19.99 13.48 -13.32
C PRO A 353 19.27 14.65 -12.64
N GLU A 354 19.52 15.89 -13.07
CA GLU A 354 18.79 17.05 -12.56
C GLU A 354 17.29 16.95 -12.87
N THR A 355 16.93 16.31 -13.99
CA THR A 355 15.54 16.08 -14.39
C THR A 355 14.85 14.99 -13.57
N HIS A 356 15.63 14.17 -12.85
CA HIS A 356 15.13 13.06 -12.02
C HIS A 356 14.80 13.49 -10.58
N LYS A 357 15.01 14.76 -10.25
CA LYS A 357 14.78 15.26 -8.89
C LYS A 357 13.29 15.36 -8.59
N GLU A 358 12.90 14.71 -7.50
CA GLU A 358 11.58 14.79 -6.88
C GLU A 358 11.76 15.40 -5.49
N SER A 359 11.05 16.49 -5.23
CA SER A 359 11.07 17.20 -3.95
C SER A 359 10.01 16.63 -3.04
N TYR A 360 10.39 16.28 -1.82
CA TYR A 360 9.45 15.80 -0.82
C TYR A 360 8.50 16.92 -0.38
N ASN A 361 7.26 16.55 -0.08
CA ASN A 361 6.30 17.46 0.54
C ASN A 361 6.85 18.04 1.84
N ALA A 362 6.52 19.30 2.15
CA ALA A 362 7.00 20.01 3.34
C ALA A 362 6.66 19.28 4.66
N TYR A 363 5.66 18.40 4.67
CA TYR A 363 5.36 17.48 5.76
C TYR A 363 6.63 16.81 6.32
N TYR A 364 7.50 16.25 5.48
CA TYR A 364 8.69 15.51 5.94
C TYR A 364 9.72 16.40 6.65
N LYS A 365 9.69 17.71 6.41
CA LYS A 365 10.48 18.71 7.14
C LYS A 365 9.82 19.12 8.45
N TRP A 366 8.48 19.15 8.49
CA TRP A 366 7.71 19.60 9.65
C TRP A 366 7.58 18.55 10.74
N ILE A 367 7.48 17.26 10.39
CA ILE A 367 7.42 16.15 11.36
C ILE A 367 8.66 16.00 12.23
N GLU A 368 9.76 16.68 11.90
CA GLU A 368 10.93 16.77 12.78
C GLU A 368 10.64 17.61 14.04
N LYS A 369 9.58 18.43 14.04
CA LYS A 369 9.22 19.34 15.12
C LYS A 369 7.95 18.89 15.83
N GLU A 370 8.05 18.77 17.15
CA GLU A 370 6.96 18.32 18.03
C GLU A 370 5.65 19.09 17.84
N SER A 371 5.72 20.43 17.77
CA SER A 371 4.53 21.27 17.62
C SER A 371 3.70 20.98 16.36
N TYR A 372 4.32 20.48 15.29
CA TYR A 372 3.62 20.14 14.06
C TYR A 372 3.05 18.72 14.09
N VAL A 373 3.71 17.81 14.81
CA VAL A 373 3.14 16.48 15.10
C VAL A 373 1.93 16.63 16.02
N ASP A 374 2.01 17.47 17.05
CA ASP A 374 0.87 17.79 17.93
C ASP A 374 -0.29 18.38 17.13
N LYS A 375 -0.02 19.31 16.20
CA LYS A 375 -1.02 19.87 15.30
C LYS A 375 -1.72 18.80 14.45
N ILE A 376 -0.98 17.80 13.96
CA ILE A 376 -1.59 16.66 13.24
C ILE A 376 -2.45 15.85 14.20
N ILE A 377 -1.96 15.49 15.38
CA ILE A 377 -2.71 14.70 16.36
C ILE A 377 -4.04 15.38 16.71
N GLU A 378 -4.02 16.70 16.95
CA GLU A 378 -5.21 17.50 17.23
C GLU A 378 -6.19 17.56 16.04
N GLU A 379 -5.70 17.61 14.81
CA GLU A 379 -6.54 17.55 13.59
C GLU A 379 -7.33 16.23 13.50
N PHE A 380 -6.75 15.14 14.02
CA PHE A 380 -7.41 13.85 14.17
C PHE A 380 -8.25 13.72 15.44
N ARG A 381 -8.34 14.78 16.25
CA ARG A 381 -9.07 14.88 17.53
C ARG A 381 -8.53 14.00 18.64
N GLU A 382 -7.25 13.64 18.56
CA GLU A 382 -6.56 12.88 19.59
C GLU A 382 -5.75 13.79 20.53
N ASN A 383 -5.27 13.23 21.64
CA ASN A 383 -4.52 13.97 22.65
C ASN A 383 -3.00 13.84 22.43
N PRO A 384 -2.27 14.94 22.11
CA PRO A 384 -0.82 14.89 21.87
C PRO A 384 0.04 14.35 23.02
N GLU A 385 -0.47 14.33 24.25
CA GLU A 385 0.24 13.80 25.42
C GLU A 385 0.17 12.26 25.54
N LEU A 386 -0.74 11.63 24.79
CA LEU A 386 -1.01 10.19 24.85
C LEU A 386 -0.79 9.49 23.50
N SER A 387 -0.67 10.26 22.43
CA SER A 387 -0.79 9.77 21.06
C SER A 387 0.55 9.76 20.35
N HIS A 388 0.72 8.79 19.47
CA HIS A 388 1.83 8.72 18.53
C HIS A 388 1.31 8.64 17.11
N ILE A 389 2.12 9.11 16.17
CA ILE A 389 1.89 8.88 14.75
C ILE A 389 2.80 7.74 14.29
N ILE A 390 2.22 6.76 13.57
CA ILE A 390 2.94 5.67 12.95
C ILE A 390 2.73 5.79 11.44
N ASN A 391 3.83 5.94 10.70
CA ASN A 391 3.79 6.07 9.24
C ASN A 391 4.85 5.25 8.50
N GLY A 392 4.71 5.12 7.17
CA GLY A 392 5.64 4.45 6.26
C GLY A 392 6.13 5.34 5.11
N HIS A 393 6.19 4.78 3.90
CA HIS A 393 6.44 5.42 2.59
C HIS A 393 7.86 5.90 2.31
N VAL A 394 8.50 6.61 3.25
CA VAL A 394 9.84 7.16 3.04
C VAL A 394 10.89 6.29 3.74
N PRO A 395 11.81 5.68 2.97
CA PRO A 395 12.82 4.80 3.55
C PRO A 395 13.79 5.59 4.43
N VAL A 396 13.92 5.14 5.67
CA VAL A 396 14.86 5.69 6.65
C VAL A 396 16.28 5.33 6.25
N LYS A 397 17.11 6.35 6.02
CA LYS A 397 18.52 6.15 5.64
C LYS A 397 19.39 5.95 6.87
N SER A 398 19.19 4.84 7.59
CA SER A 398 19.92 4.53 8.84
C SER A 398 21.44 4.56 8.65
N LYS A 399 21.95 4.11 7.49
CA LYS A 399 23.38 4.24 7.12
C LYS A 399 23.91 5.67 7.07
N LYS A 400 23.04 6.68 6.87
CA LYS A 400 23.38 8.11 6.88
C LYS A 400 23.08 8.78 8.22
N GLY A 401 22.75 8.01 9.26
CA GLY A 401 22.45 8.51 10.60
C GLY A 401 21.02 9.04 10.77
N GLU A 402 20.12 8.76 9.84
CA GLU A 402 18.71 9.12 9.97
C GLU A 402 18.02 8.22 11.01
N SER A 403 17.21 8.83 11.88
CA SER A 403 16.41 8.13 12.89
C SER A 403 15.00 7.85 12.38
N PRO A 404 14.45 6.65 12.61
CA PRO A 404 13.02 6.36 12.37
C PRO A 404 12.11 7.05 13.40
N ILE A 405 12.68 7.55 14.50
CA ILE A 405 11.97 8.28 15.54
C ILE A 405 12.13 9.78 15.28
N LYS A 406 11.02 10.49 15.15
CA LYS A 406 10.94 11.94 14.87
C LYS A 406 10.23 12.67 16.02
N ALA A 407 10.25 14.01 16.00
CA ALA A 407 9.51 14.86 16.93
C ALA A 407 9.62 14.42 18.41
N SER A 408 10.85 14.25 18.91
CA SER A 408 11.12 13.86 20.31
C SER A 408 10.46 12.55 20.76
N GLY A 409 10.12 11.64 19.84
CA GLY A 409 9.46 10.37 20.18
C GLY A 409 7.98 10.30 19.81
N LYS A 410 7.37 11.36 19.27
CA LYS A 410 5.94 11.37 18.94
C LYS A 410 5.57 10.78 17.58
N LEU A 411 6.54 10.55 16.70
CA LEU A 411 6.30 9.95 15.39
C LEU A 411 7.33 8.86 15.06
N PHE A 412 6.84 7.73 14.56
CA PHE A 412 7.61 6.56 14.17
C PHE A 412 7.42 6.26 12.69
N ILE A 413 8.53 6.23 11.95
CA ILE A 413 8.57 5.82 10.54
C ILE A 413 8.98 4.34 10.49
N ILE A 414 8.06 3.46 10.13
CA ILE A 414 8.24 2.00 10.07
C ILE A 414 8.20 1.46 8.65
N ASP A 415 8.99 2.09 7.76
CA ASP A 415 9.00 1.72 6.36
C ASP A 415 9.62 0.33 6.09
N GLY A 416 9.01 -0.36 5.12
CA GLY A 416 9.37 -1.71 4.69
C GLY A 416 10.59 -1.69 3.79
N GLY A 417 11.78 -1.85 4.40
CA GLY A 417 13.02 -2.03 3.64
C GLY A 417 13.08 -3.34 2.85
N ILE A 418 12.11 -4.26 2.98
CA ILE A 418 12.19 -5.68 2.56
C ILE A 418 12.48 -5.85 1.06
N SER A 419 12.07 -4.89 0.21
CA SER A 419 12.44 -4.91 -1.20
C SER A 419 13.93 -4.62 -1.38
N LYS A 420 14.66 -5.53 -2.03
CA LYS A 420 16.10 -5.41 -2.32
C LYS A 420 16.47 -4.14 -3.07
N ALA A 421 15.55 -3.58 -3.86
CA ALA A 421 15.74 -2.29 -4.52
C ALA A 421 16.06 -1.16 -3.52
N TYR A 422 15.56 -1.26 -2.28
CA TYR A 422 15.78 -0.29 -1.21
C TYR A 422 16.94 -0.66 -0.27
N HIS A 423 17.35 -1.93 -0.17
CA HIS A 423 18.48 -2.36 0.70
C HIS A 423 19.78 -1.59 0.45
N SER A 424 20.05 -1.23 -0.81
CA SER A 424 21.23 -0.44 -1.17
C SER A 424 21.23 0.97 -0.52
N LYS A 425 20.03 1.51 -0.24
CA LYS A 425 19.79 2.85 0.31
C LYS A 425 19.55 2.85 1.83
N THR A 426 18.76 1.91 2.35
CA THR A 426 18.37 1.82 3.77
C THR A 426 19.45 1.15 4.61
N GLY A 427 19.97 0.02 4.13
CA GLY A 427 20.93 -0.82 4.85
C GLY A 427 20.33 -1.80 5.85
N ILE A 428 19.01 -1.88 5.93
CA ILE A 428 18.21 -2.77 6.81
C ILE A 428 16.95 -3.21 6.05
N ALA A 429 16.29 -4.26 6.53
CA ALA A 429 15.08 -4.82 5.93
C ALA A 429 13.78 -4.15 6.41
N GLY A 430 13.86 -3.16 7.31
CA GLY A 430 12.72 -2.37 7.78
C GLY A 430 12.57 -2.37 9.30
N TYR A 431 11.46 -1.81 9.77
CA TYR A 431 11.15 -1.69 11.20
C TYR A 431 9.78 -2.28 11.54
N THR A 432 9.64 -2.82 12.75
CA THR A 432 8.35 -3.14 13.36
C THR A 432 8.23 -2.41 14.69
N LEU A 433 7.09 -1.79 14.93
CA LEU A 433 6.76 -1.20 16.21
C LEU A 433 5.95 -2.20 17.04
N ILE A 434 6.40 -2.47 18.26
CA ILE A 434 5.75 -3.37 19.21
C ILE A 434 5.17 -2.49 20.33
N TYR A 435 3.85 -2.54 20.48
CA TYR A 435 3.11 -1.82 21.52
C TYR A 435 2.54 -2.82 22.53
N ASP A 436 2.98 -2.72 23.79
CA ASP A 436 2.44 -3.51 24.89
C ASP A 436 2.00 -2.63 26.07
N SER A 437 1.41 -3.25 27.09
CA SER A 437 0.87 -2.55 28.26
C SER A 437 1.87 -1.70 29.06
N LYS A 438 3.18 -1.80 28.81
CA LYS A 438 4.25 -1.13 29.56
C LYS A 438 5.25 -0.41 28.65
N HIS A 439 5.41 -0.84 27.41
CA HIS A 439 6.51 -0.44 26.55
C HIS A 439 6.04 -0.19 25.12
N LEU A 440 6.65 0.81 24.50
CA LEU A 440 6.76 0.89 23.06
C LEU A 440 8.19 0.48 22.68
N SER A 441 8.32 -0.51 21.80
CA SER A 441 9.62 -1.03 21.36
C SER A 441 9.71 -1.00 19.84
N LEU A 442 10.90 -0.70 19.33
CA LEU A 442 11.19 -0.71 17.92
C LEU A 442 12.13 -1.88 17.60
N ALA A 443 11.71 -2.77 16.71
CA ALA A 443 12.47 -3.89 16.19
C ALA A 443 13.07 -3.51 14.83
N GLU A 444 14.39 -3.54 14.71
CA GLU A 444 15.13 -3.30 13.47
C GLU A 444 15.46 -4.64 12.79
N HIS A 445 14.92 -4.85 11.59
CA HIS A 445 15.10 -6.08 10.85
C HIS A 445 16.34 -6.04 9.95
N LYS A 446 17.06 -7.15 9.89
CA LYS A 446 18.16 -7.37 8.94
C LYS A 446 17.68 -8.24 7.79
N ASP A 447 18.48 -8.31 6.74
CA ASP A 447 18.21 -9.17 5.59
C ASP A 447 17.96 -10.62 6.03
N PHE A 448 16.94 -11.25 5.44
CA PHE A 448 16.63 -12.64 5.72
C PHE A 448 17.67 -13.56 5.08
N HIS A 449 18.35 -14.36 5.90
CA HIS A 449 19.29 -15.38 5.47
C HIS A 449 18.80 -16.76 5.92
N LYS A 450 18.42 -17.59 4.94
CA LYS A 450 17.92 -18.95 5.19
C LYS A 450 18.97 -19.79 5.90
N GLY A 451 18.63 -20.31 7.08
CA GLY A 451 19.53 -21.16 7.89
C GLY A 451 20.40 -20.40 8.88
N GLU A 452 20.27 -19.07 8.96
CA GLU A 452 20.96 -18.21 9.91
C GLU A 452 19.99 -17.62 10.97
N GLU A 453 20.56 -16.98 11.99
CA GLU A 453 19.78 -16.25 12.97
C GLU A 453 19.30 -14.92 12.38
N ASN A 454 17.98 -14.74 12.29
CA ASN A 454 17.33 -13.56 11.71
C ASN A 454 16.61 -12.71 12.77
N THR A 455 17.01 -12.84 14.04
CA THR A 455 16.40 -12.10 15.15
C THR A 455 16.61 -10.58 14.97
N PRO A 456 15.55 -9.76 15.02
CA PRO A 456 15.70 -8.31 14.91
C PRO A 456 16.37 -7.73 16.16
N ASP A 457 16.99 -6.55 16.00
CA ASP A 457 17.50 -5.77 17.14
C ASP A 457 16.36 -4.97 17.76
N ILE A 458 15.98 -5.29 19.00
CA ILE A 458 14.82 -4.71 19.68
C ILE A 458 15.27 -3.74 20.74
N ARG A 459 14.76 -2.50 20.66
CA ARG A 459 15.00 -1.45 21.65
C ARG A 459 13.70 -0.86 22.19
N VAL A 460 13.62 -0.69 23.50
CA VAL A 460 12.51 0.07 24.13
C VAL A 460 12.72 1.55 23.80
N VAL A 461 11.76 2.14 23.10
CA VAL A 461 11.78 3.56 22.71
C VAL A 461 10.98 4.43 23.67
N GLU A 462 9.97 3.86 24.32
CA GLU A 462 9.17 4.54 25.33
C GLU A 462 8.76 3.60 26.46
N ARG A 463 8.66 4.14 27.68
CA ARG A 463 8.10 3.45 28.84
C ARG A 463 6.83 4.17 29.27
N MET A 464 5.72 3.45 29.28
CA MET A 464 4.44 3.98 29.71
C MET A 464 4.51 4.43 31.18
N LYS A 465 3.83 5.52 31.54
CA LYS A 465 3.81 6.07 32.91
C LYS A 465 3.26 5.07 33.94
N GLY A 466 2.39 4.16 33.49
CA GLY A 466 1.83 3.06 34.25
C GLY A 466 1.45 1.91 33.32
N ARG A 467 1.08 0.76 33.89
CA ARG A 467 0.58 -0.36 33.08
C ARG A 467 -0.80 -0.01 32.54
N ILE A 468 -0.94 0.04 31.22
CA ILE A 468 -2.21 0.24 30.52
C ILE A 468 -3.08 -0.98 30.72
N ARG A 469 -4.34 -0.77 31.14
CA ARG A 469 -5.35 -1.82 31.29
C ARG A 469 -6.26 -1.84 30.08
N ILE A 470 -6.91 -2.98 29.83
CA ILE A 470 -7.93 -3.10 28.77
C ILE A 470 -9.01 -2.02 28.90
N GLY A 471 -9.41 -1.65 30.11
CA GLY A 471 -10.38 -0.56 30.31
C GLY A 471 -9.92 0.81 29.77
N GLU A 472 -8.63 1.02 29.57
CA GLU A 472 -8.05 2.27 29.05
C GLU A 472 -7.82 2.22 27.53
N THR A 473 -8.12 1.09 26.87
CA THR A 473 -8.00 0.92 25.42
C THR A 473 -9.35 1.14 24.72
N ASP A 474 -9.32 1.26 23.40
CA ASP A 474 -10.53 1.36 22.58
C ASP A 474 -11.43 0.14 22.78
N LYS A 475 -10.83 -1.05 22.91
CA LYS A 475 -11.55 -2.28 23.23
C LYS A 475 -12.26 -2.20 24.59
N GLY A 476 -11.65 -1.57 25.58
CA GLY A 476 -12.30 -1.30 26.86
C GLY A 476 -13.49 -0.38 26.77
N VAL A 477 -13.45 0.62 25.87
CA VAL A 477 -14.58 1.51 25.59
C VAL A 477 -15.72 0.71 24.95
N GLU A 478 -15.42 -0.09 23.91
CA GLU A 478 -16.41 -0.96 23.25
C GLU A 478 -17.07 -1.94 24.24
N LEU A 479 -16.26 -2.62 25.05
CA LEU A 479 -16.76 -3.58 26.06
C LEU A 479 -17.66 -2.90 27.09
N ARG A 480 -17.35 -1.67 27.50
CA ARG A 480 -18.22 -0.90 28.40
C ARG A 480 -19.56 -0.56 27.75
N GLN A 481 -19.54 -0.11 26.49
CA GLN A 481 -20.78 0.18 25.76
C GLN A 481 -21.63 -1.09 25.62
N GLN A 482 -21.02 -2.24 25.28
CA GLN A 482 -21.73 -3.51 25.22
C GLN A 482 -22.31 -3.91 26.57
N MET A 483 -21.59 -3.66 27.68
CA MET A 483 -22.13 -3.90 29.01
C MET A 483 -23.34 -3.00 29.30
N GLU A 484 -23.29 -1.72 28.94
CA GLU A 484 -24.41 -0.77 29.08
C GLU A 484 -25.62 -1.21 28.25
N ASP A 485 -25.42 -1.57 26.98
CA ASP A 485 -26.48 -2.07 26.10
C ASP A 485 -27.13 -3.36 26.65
N LEU A 486 -26.32 -4.26 27.23
CA LEU A 486 -26.82 -5.48 27.87
C LEU A 486 -27.60 -5.19 29.16
N TRP A 487 -27.21 -4.17 29.93
CA TRP A 487 -27.97 -3.72 31.09
C TRP A 487 -29.32 -3.13 30.68
N GLU A 488 -29.35 -2.27 29.67
CA GLU A 488 -30.60 -1.72 29.12
C GLU A 488 -31.52 -2.83 28.60
N LEU A 489 -30.96 -3.82 27.90
CA LEU A 489 -31.71 -4.98 27.41
C LEU A 489 -32.32 -5.77 28.57
N LEU A 490 -31.55 -6.00 29.64
CA LEU A 490 -32.01 -6.72 30.83
C LEU A 490 -33.10 -5.95 31.58
N GLU A 491 -32.99 -4.63 31.69
CA GLU A 491 -34.05 -3.77 32.24
C GLU A 491 -35.32 -3.79 31.38
N ALA A 492 -35.19 -3.74 30.05
CA ALA A 492 -36.32 -3.80 29.13
C ALA A 492 -37.10 -5.13 29.24
N TYR A 493 -36.40 -6.25 29.44
CA TYR A 493 -37.06 -7.53 29.79
C TYR A 493 -37.69 -7.51 31.18
N GLY A 494 -36.96 -7.01 32.19
CA GLY A 494 -37.43 -6.96 33.58
C GLY A 494 -38.67 -6.08 33.79
N ASN A 495 -38.77 -4.98 33.03
CA ASN A 495 -39.91 -4.05 33.06
C ASN A 495 -41.03 -4.44 32.08
N GLY A 496 -40.83 -5.48 31.28
CA GLY A 496 -41.81 -6.00 30.32
C GLY A 496 -42.00 -5.16 29.06
N GLU A 497 -41.06 -4.27 28.75
CA GLU A 497 -41.00 -3.53 27.48
C GLU A 497 -40.67 -4.48 26.31
N LEU A 498 -39.86 -5.50 26.59
CA LEU A 498 -39.55 -6.61 25.69
C LEU A 498 -40.10 -7.92 26.25
N LYS A 499 -40.62 -8.76 25.35
CA LYS A 499 -41.12 -10.10 25.69
C LYS A 499 -40.02 -11.12 25.56
N GLU A 500 -39.76 -11.89 26.60
CA GLU A 500 -38.91 -13.08 26.50
C GLU A 500 -39.49 -14.05 25.46
N GLN A 501 -38.67 -14.39 24.46
CA GLN A 501 -38.99 -15.47 23.53
C GLN A 501 -38.46 -16.77 24.11
N TYR A 502 -39.36 -17.58 24.68
CA TYR A 502 -39.04 -18.96 25.01
C TYR A 502 -38.83 -19.76 23.72
N SER A 503 -37.58 -19.94 23.32
CA SER A 503 -37.25 -21.01 22.37
C SER A 503 -37.30 -22.33 23.14
N GLY A 504 -38.37 -23.08 22.99
CA GLY A 504 -38.52 -24.40 23.59
C GLY A 504 -37.52 -25.39 22.98
N LYS A 505 -36.33 -25.48 23.56
CA LYS A 505 -35.38 -26.56 23.35
C LYS A 505 -34.93 -27.12 24.69
#